data_AF-A0A8T3Q2H0-F1
#
_entry.id   AF-A0A8T3Q2H0-F1
#
_cell.length_a   1.000
_cell.length_b   1.000
_cell.length_c   1.000
_cell.angle_alpha   90.00
_cell.angle_beta   90.00
_cell.angle_gamma   90.00
#
_symmetry.space_group_name_H-M   'P 1'
#
loop_
_entity.id
_entity.type
_entity.pdbx_description
1 polymer ?
#
loop_
_entity_poly.entity_id
_entity_poly.type
_entity_poly.pdbx_seq_one_letter_code
_entity_poly.pdbx_strand_id
1 'polypeptide(L)'
;MHRSPRLASALAVTIALAVLPPMAGQAPAAAAGECGAHASETAAPPTIRVFRTATGAVETVDFRTYVKNVLSREWISSWTTESLRAGALAVKSYAWFQVIHWRGYTNAAGQCFDVFDSTRDQHYDPARATYPAMAAAVDATWSTLAHRAGRIFATYYNAGAAYEPCGANANGWQMFQWGSQACGLLGLSAAQIMGTYYPGVAVIAAPPPVAPPASPSPTPIATPAPTPSPAPTASPSAGPI
;
A
#
# COMPACT_ATOMS: atom_id res chain seq x y z
N MET A 1 12.28 -50.10 -61.43
CA MET A 1 11.03 -49.44 -61.88
C MET A 1 9.96 -49.65 -60.82
N HIS A 2 9.64 -48.66 -59.97
CA HIS A 2 8.33 -48.56 -59.32
C HIS A 2 8.08 -47.10 -58.90
N ARG A 3 6.92 -46.59 -59.33
CA ARG A 3 6.46 -45.21 -59.24
C ARG A 3 5.81 -44.95 -57.87
N SER A 4 5.91 -43.68 -57.46
CA SER A 4 5.41 -43.07 -56.21
C SER A 4 3.90 -43.19 -55.98
N PRO A 5 3.43 -42.80 -54.78
CA PRO A 5 2.62 -41.58 -54.79
C PRO A 5 3.02 -40.57 -53.70
N ARG A 6 3.02 -39.29 -54.08
CA ARG A 6 3.18 -38.15 -53.17
C ARG A 6 1.81 -37.82 -52.57
N LEU A 7 1.70 -37.87 -51.24
CA LEU A 7 0.54 -37.39 -50.50
C LEU A 7 0.58 -35.85 -50.46
N ALA A 8 -0.41 -35.21 -51.07
CA ALA A 8 -0.66 -33.78 -50.91
C ALA A 8 -1.38 -33.55 -49.57
N SER A 9 -0.72 -32.90 -48.62
CA SER A 9 -1.36 -32.42 -47.39
C SER A 9 -1.92 -31.03 -47.61
N ALA A 10 -3.24 -30.90 -47.57
CA ALA A 10 -3.93 -29.62 -47.59
C ALA A 10 -3.78 -28.95 -46.22
N LEU A 11 -3.17 -27.77 -46.17
CA LEU A 11 -3.02 -26.97 -44.97
C LEU A 11 -4.32 -26.18 -44.74
N ALA A 12 -5.15 -26.60 -43.79
CA ALA A 12 -6.30 -25.83 -43.35
C ALA A 12 -5.85 -24.68 -42.44
N VAL A 13 -5.97 -23.44 -42.91
CA VAL A 13 -5.70 -22.24 -42.11
C VAL A 13 -6.97 -21.90 -41.32
N THR A 14 -7.01 -22.29 -40.05
CA THR A 14 -8.00 -21.79 -39.09
C THR A 14 -7.57 -20.42 -38.58
N ILE A 15 -8.29 -19.36 -38.98
CA ILE A 15 -8.16 -18.02 -38.40
C ILE A 15 -8.87 -18.06 -37.03
N ALA A 16 -8.10 -18.16 -35.96
CA ALA A 16 -8.62 -17.98 -34.61
C ALA A 16 -8.81 -16.48 -34.35
N LEU A 17 -10.07 -16.05 -34.20
CA LEU A 17 -10.42 -14.70 -33.79
C LEU A 17 -9.98 -14.50 -32.33
N ALA A 18 -8.90 -13.75 -32.11
CA ALA A 18 -8.41 -13.45 -30.77
C ALA A 18 -9.39 -12.51 -30.05
N VAL A 19 -10.19 -13.06 -29.14
CA VAL A 19 -10.97 -12.28 -28.18
C VAL A 19 -9.99 -11.74 -27.14
N LEU A 20 -9.68 -10.44 -27.23
CA LEU A 20 -8.89 -9.75 -26.21
C LEU A 20 -9.65 -9.78 -24.88
N PRO A 21 -9.05 -10.23 -23.77
CA PRO A 21 -9.66 -10.10 -22.46
C PRO A 21 -9.81 -8.61 -22.12
N PRO A 22 -10.87 -8.22 -21.36
CA PRO A 22 -11.02 -6.86 -20.91
C PRO A 22 -9.82 -6.50 -20.04
N MET A 23 -9.14 -5.39 -20.37
CA MET A 23 -8.06 -4.88 -19.56
C MET A 23 -8.65 -4.55 -18.17
N ALA A 24 -8.16 -5.23 -17.14
CA ALA A 24 -8.50 -4.90 -15.77
C ALA A 24 -8.18 -3.42 -15.56
N GLY A 25 -9.19 -2.63 -15.20
CA GLY A 25 -9.04 -1.21 -14.95
C GLY A 25 -8.01 -0.98 -13.85
N GLN A 26 -6.89 -0.34 -14.21
CA GLN A 26 -5.98 0.23 -13.24
C GLN A 26 -6.80 1.22 -12.39
N ALA A 27 -6.86 0.98 -11.08
CA ALA A 27 -7.43 1.97 -10.16
C ALA A 27 -6.71 3.31 -10.39
N PRO A 28 -7.43 4.45 -10.36
CA PRO A 28 -6.83 5.76 -10.60
C PRO A 28 -5.71 5.97 -9.56
N ALA A 29 -4.53 6.37 -10.04
CA ALA A 29 -3.42 6.76 -9.20
C ALA A 29 -3.90 7.88 -8.27
N ALA A 30 -3.95 7.61 -6.97
CA ALA A 30 -4.19 8.64 -5.98
C ALA A 30 -3.18 9.76 -6.21
N ALA A 31 -3.64 11.01 -6.28
CA ALA A 31 -2.77 12.16 -6.46
C ALA A 31 -1.69 12.13 -5.39
N ALA A 32 -0.43 11.97 -5.81
CA ALA A 32 0.69 11.88 -4.89
C ALA A 32 0.83 13.22 -4.17
N GLY A 33 0.57 13.24 -2.86
CA GLY A 33 0.95 14.36 -2.00
C GLY A 33 2.48 14.51 -1.95
N GLU A 34 2.98 15.63 -1.44
CA GLU A 34 4.42 15.89 -1.33
C GLU A 34 5.14 14.89 -0.40
N CYS A 35 6.48 14.79 -0.50
CA CYS A 35 7.24 13.94 0.41
C CYS A 35 7.19 14.47 1.85
N GLY A 36 7.07 13.56 2.81
CA GLY A 36 6.91 13.92 4.22
C GLY A 36 5.56 14.57 4.58
N ALA A 37 4.57 14.62 3.68
CA ALA A 37 3.27 15.20 3.98
C ALA A 37 2.43 14.34 4.97
N HIS A 38 2.66 13.03 4.98
CA HIS A 38 2.02 12.14 5.95
C HIS A 38 2.82 12.14 7.25
N ALA A 39 2.15 12.37 8.38
CA ALA A 39 2.78 12.44 9.71
C ALA A 39 2.01 11.66 10.79
N SER A 40 0.98 10.90 10.40
CA SER A 40 0.20 10.13 11.37
C SER A 40 1.05 8.98 11.90
N GLU A 41 1.09 8.87 13.22
CA GLU A 41 1.72 7.75 13.92
C GLU A 41 0.73 6.59 14.12
N THR A 42 -0.58 6.80 13.90
CA THR A 42 -1.63 5.82 14.24
C THR A 42 -2.53 5.41 13.08
N ALA A 43 -2.46 6.12 11.96
CA ALA A 43 -3.12 5.76 10.71
C ALA A 43 -2.07 5.63 9.60
N ALA A 44 -1.96 4.44 9.01
CA ALA A 44 -1.00 4.19 7.94
C ALA A 44 -1.21 5.14 6.74
N PRO A 45 -0.15 5.48 5.98
CA PRO A 45 -0.29 6.31 4.81
C PRO A 45 -1.18 5.62 3.77
N PRO A 46 -1.95 6.38 2.96
CA PRO A 46 -2.76 5.80 1.89
C PRO A 46 -1.88 5.24 0.76
N THR A 47 -0.73 5.87 0.51
CA THR A 47 0.20 5.49 -0.56
C THR A 47 1.65 5.60 -0.11
N ILE A 48 2.54 4.94 -0.84
CA ILE A 48 4.00 5.06 -0.73
C ILE A 48 4.61 5.27 -2.11
N ARG A 49 5.65 6.10 -2.20
CA ARG A 49 6.43 6.29 -3.42
C ARG A 49 7.67 5.42 -3.40
N VAL A 50 7.76 4.56 -4.40
CA VAL A 50 8.83 3.59 -4.54
C VAL A 50 9.70 3.99 -5.72
N PHE A 51 10.99 4.19 -5.47
CA PHE A 51 11.97 4.32 -6.53
C PHE A 51 12.28 2.94 -7.13
N ARG A 52 12.08 2.83 -8.43
CA ARG A 52 12.31 1.62 -9.21
C ARG A 52 13.76 1.59 -9.69
N THR A 53 14.60 0.80 -9.04
CA THR A 53 16.04 0.78 -9.32
C THR A 53 16.38 0.41 -10.75
N ALA A 54 15.56 -0.43 -11.39
CA ALA A 54 15.77 -0.86 -12.77
C ALA A 54 15.55 0.26 -13.82
N THR A 55 14.68 1.23 -13.54
CA THR A 55 14.27 2.25 -14.52
C THR A 55 14.57 3.69 -14.09
N GLY A 56 14.85 3.93 -12.81
CA GLY A 56 14.99 5.27 -12.23
C GLY A 56 13.66 6.00 -12.02
N ALA A 57 12.53 5.36 -12.32
CA ALA A 57 11.20 5.92 -12.14
C ALA A 57 10.76 5.91 -10.68
N VAL A 58 9.81 6.79 -10.32
CA VAL A 58 9.11 6.76 -9.04
C VAL A 58 7.68 6.31 -9.28
N GLU A 59 7.27 5.23 -8.62
CA GLU A 59 5.89 4.71 -8.65
C GLU A 59 5.16 5.08 -7.37
N THR A 60 3.94 5.61 -7.47
CA THR A 60 3.06 5.80 -6.31
C THR A 60 2.13 4.60 -6.18
N VAL A 61 2.22 3.89 -5.07
CA VAL A 61 1.56 2.59 -4.85
C VAL A 61 0.63 2.69 -3.65
N ASP A 62 -0.54 2.04 -3.71
CA ASP A 62 -1.37 1.81 -2.52
C ASP A 62 -0.54 1.12 -1.43
N PHE A 63 -0.57 1.69 -0.21
CA PHE A 63 0.34 1.27 0.85
C PHE A 63 0.12 -0.18 1.27
N ARG A 64 -1.13 -0.63 1.32
CA ARG A 64 -1.45 -2.02 1.68
C ARG A 64 -0.97 -3.00 0.62
N THR A 65 -1.15 -2.66 -0.65
CA THR A 65 -0.68 -3.43 -1.79
C THR A 65 0.85 -3.56 -1.79
N TYR A 66 1.55 -2.46 -1.49
CA TYR A 66 3.00 -2.46 -1.32
C TYR A 66 3.43 -3.44 -0.22
N VAL A 67 2.85 -3.33 0.99
CA VAL A 67 3.19 -4.20 2.13
C VAL A 67 2.94 -5.69 1.82
N LYS A 68 1.84 -6.01 1.12
CA LYS A 68 1.53 -7.38 0.68
C LYS A 68 2.57 -7.94 -0.30
N ASN A 69 2.99 -7.12 -1.27
CA ASN A 69 4.01 -7.52 -2.23
C ASN A 69 5.35 -7.73 -1.54
N VAL A 70 5.80 -6.75 -0.75
CA VAL A 70 7.08 -6.82 -0.02
C VAL A 70 7.12 -8.04 0.89
N LEU A 71 6.08 -8.31 1.69
CA LEU A 71 6.06 -9.50 2.54
C LEU A 71 6.20 -10.80 1.73
N SER A 72 5.63 -10.85 0.53
CA SER A 72 5.77 -12.00 -0.38
C SER A 72 7.18 -12.17 -0.94
N ARG A 73 8.00 -11.12 -0.92
CA ARG A 73 9.41 -11.14 -1.35
C ARG A 73 10.38 -11.37 -0.20
N GLU A 74 10.00 -10.96 1.01
CA GLU A 74 10.88 -10.94 2.19
C GLU A 74 10.67 -12.14 3.13
N TRP A 75 9.48 -12.75 3.14
CA TRP A 75 9.19 -13.93 3.98
C TRP A 75 8.89 -15.18 3.14
N ILE A 76 9.20 -16.35 3.70
CA ILE A 76 8.89 -17.63 3.05
C ILE A 76 7.43 -18.00 3.35
N SER A 77 6.62 -18.18 2.29
CA SER A 77 5.16 -18.36 2.41
C SER A 77 4.69 -19.59 3.19
N SER A 78 5.53 -20.60 3.35
CA SER A 78 5.24 -21.82 4.12
C SER A 78 5.56 -21.71 5.61
N TRP A 79 6.10 -20.58 6.06
CA TRP A 79 6.38 -20.35 7.46
C TRP A 79 5.10 -20.19 8.29
N THR A 80 5.26 -20.36 9.60
CA THR A 80 4.17 -20.31 10.58
C THR A 80 3.37 -19.02 10.46
N THR A 81 2.06 -19.09 10.65
CA THR A 81 1.16 -17.94 10.56
C THR A 81 1.62 -16.78 11.45
N GLU A 82 2.10 -17.06 12.65
CA GLU A 82 2.58 -16.03 13.59
C GLU A 82 3.91 -15.41 13.14
N SER A 83 4.81 -16.16 12.48
CA SER A 83 5.99 -15.59 11.81
C SER A 83 5.60 -14.67 10.65
N LEU A 84 4.63 -15.08 9.82
CA LEU A 84 4.14 -14.24 8.72
C LEU A 84 3.47 -12.96 9.24
N ARG A 85 2.70 -13.04 10.33
CA ARG A 85 2.07 -11.88 10.98
C ARG A 85 3.09 -10.94 11.62
N ALA A 86 4.14 -11.48 12.25
CA ALA A 86 5.24 -10.67 12.77
C ALA A 86 5.99 -9.97 11.63
N GLY A 87 6.29 -10.69 10.54
CA GLY A 87 6.87 -10.12 9.33
C GLY A 87 5.99 -9.02 8.73
N ALA A 88 4.66 -9.21 8.68
CA ALA A 88 3.72 -8.20 8.19
C ALA A 88 3.79 -6.90 9.02
N LEU A 89 3.85 -7.01 10.36
CA LEU A 89 4.00 -5.86 11.25
C LEU A 89 5.34 -5.15 11.04
N ALA A 90 6.43 -5.91 10.90
CA ALA A 90 7.76 -5.35 10.65
C ALA A 90 7.87 -4.67 9.27
N VAL A 91 7.32 -5.28 8.21
CA VAL A 91 7.30 -4.68 6.87
C VAL A 91 6.49 -3.40 6.86
N LYS A 92 5.27 -3.44 7.41
CA LYS A 92 4.37 -2.28 7.49
C LYS A 92 4.98 -1.13 8.28
N SER A 93 5.51 -1.40 9.47
CA SER A 93 6.01 -0.35 10.37
C SER A 93 7.28 0.30 9.84
N TYR A 94 8.17 -0.47 9.20
CA TYR A 94 9.33 0.07 8.51
C TYR A 94 8.91 1.00 7.37
N ALA A 95 8.07 0.52 6.44
CA ALA A 95 7.64 1.32 5.31
C ALA A 95 6.95 2.62 5.74
N TRP A 96 6.09 2.54 6.76
CA TRP A 96 5.41 3.68 7.35
C TRP A 96 6.41 4.67 7.97
N PHE A 97 7.38 4.19 8.75
CA PHE A 97 8.44 5.01 9.32
C PHE A 97 9.18 5.81 8.24
N GLN A 98 9.52 5.19 7.10
CA GLN A 98 10.21 5.88 6.00
C GLN A 98 9.35 6.97 5.33
N VAL A 99 8.03 6.79 5.30
CA VAL A 99 7.09 7.80 4.77
C VAL A 99 7.00 9.02 5.68
N ILE A 100 6.88 8.82 7.00
CA ILE A 100 6.74 9.93 7.97
C ILE A 100 8.10 10.61 8.28
N HIS A 101 9.20 9.88 8.14
CA HIS A 101 10.57 10.39 8.31
C HIS A 101 11.30 10.42 6.96
N TRP A 102 10.71 11.14 6.01
CA TRP A 102 11.27 11.25 4.67
C TRP A 102 12.74 11.72 4.69
N ARG A 103 13.58 11.03 3.92
CA ARG A 103 15.05 11.16 3.95
C ARG A 103 15.61 12.14 2.92
N GLY A 104 14.77 12.95 2.28
CA GLY A 104 15.22 13.90 1.26
C GLY A 104 15.54 13.28 -0.10
N TYR A 105 15.05 12.08 -0.39
CA TYR A 105 15.40 11.36 -1.62
C TYR A 105 14.64 11.88 -2.84
N THR A 106 15.37 12.11 -3.93
CA THR A 106 14.86 12.51 -5.23
C THR A 106 15.52 11.71 -6.34
N ASN A 107 14.78 11.38 -7.40
CA ASN A 107 15.36 10.80 -8.61
C ASN A 107 16.04 11.87 -9.48
N ALA A 108 16.60 11.46 -10.62
CA ALA A 108 17.27 12.37 -11.56
C ALA A 108 16.35 13.44 -12.16
N ALA A 109 15.03 13.21 -12.16
CA ALA A 109 14.02 14.17 -12.62
C ALA A 109 13.52 15.10 -11.49
N GLY A 110 14.11 15.03 -10.29
CA GLY A 110 13.69 15.83 -9.13
C GLY A 110 12.42 15.33 -8.44
N GLN A 111 11.90 14.15 -8.82
CA GLN A 111 10.74 13.55 -8.16
C GLN A 111 11.17 12.92 -6.84
N CYS A 112 10.53 13.32 -5.76
CA CYS A 112 10.83 12.79 -4.45
C CYS A 112 10.24 11.38 -4.25
N PHE A 113 10.85 10.56 -3.39
CA PHE A 113 10.35 9.22 -3.05
C PHE A 113 10.68 8.78 -1.62
N ASP A 114 10.00 7.74 -1.13
CA ASP A 114 10.08 7.29 0.27
C ASP A 114 11.08 6.13 0.44
N VAL A 115 11.04 5.16 -0.48
CA VAL A 115 11.82 3.91 -0.40
C VAL A 115 12.36 3.46 -1.75
N PHE A 116 13.47 2.72 -1.73
CA PHE A 116 13.97 1.93 -2.85
C PHE A 116 13.29 0.56 -2.91
N ASP A 117 13.13 0.01 -4.11
CA ASP A 117 12.56 -1.32 -4.33
C ASP A 117 13.52 -2.51 -4.10
N SER A 118 14.70 -2.24 -3.54
CA SER A 118 15.78 -3.21 -3.35
C SER A 118 16.09 -3.42 -1.87
N THR A 119 17.10 -4.25 -1.58
CA THR A 119 17.59 -4.52 -0.22
C THR A 119 18.12 -3.29 0.52
N ARG A 120 18.22 -2.13 -0.14
CA ARG A 120 18.49 -0.86 0.53
C ARG A 120 17.38 -0.45 1.50
N ASP A 121 16.12 -0.73 1.14
CA ASP A 121 14.97 -0.49 2.01
C ASP A 121 14.13 -1.76 2.13
N GLN A 122 13.35 -2.12 1.12
CA GLN A 122 12.59 -3.37 1.08
C GLN A 122 12.42 -3.87 -0.36
N HIS A 123 12.47 -5.19 -0.54
CA HIS A 123 12.34 -5.81 -1.85
C HIS A 123 10.89 -5.73 -2.37
N TYR A 124 10.64 -4.79 -3.28
CA TYR A 124 9.34 -4.60 -3.94
C TYR A 124 9.43 -5.00 -5.41
N ASP A 125 8.63 -5.98 -5.82
CA ASP A 125 8.58 -6.45 -7.20
C ASP A 125 7.13 -6.72 -7.64
N PRO A 126 6.45 -5.70 -8.22
CA PRO A 126 5.07 -5.82 -8.66
C PRO A 126 4.87 -6.73 -9.87
N ALA A 127 5.94 -7.13 -10.57
CA ALA A 127 5.84 -8.11 -11.66
C ALA A 127 5.57 -9.53 -11.13
N ARG A 128 5.83 -9.78 -9.84
CA ARG A 128 5.62 -11.07 -9.18
C ARG A 128 4.33 -11.05 -8.36
N ALA A 129 3.59 -12.15 -8.44
CA ALA A 129 2.35 -12.31 -7.68
C ALA A 129 2.58 -12.22 -6.16
N THR A 130 1.59 -11.63 -5.49
CA THR A 130 1.47 -11.67 -4.03
C THR A 130 0.98 -13.06 -3.62
N TYR A 131 1.63 -13.68 -2.63
CA TYR A 131 1.16 -14.97 -2.13
C TYR A 131 -0.07 -14.81 -1.23
N PRO A 132 -1.10 -15.67 -1.36
CA PRO A 132 -2.30 -15.59 -0.52
C PRO A 132 -2.01 -15.60 0.98
N ALA A 133 -1.05 -16.40 1.44
CA ALA A 133 -0.65 -16.45 2.85
C ALA A 133 -0.12 -15.10 3.35
N MET A 134 0.64 -14.37 2.53
CA MET A 134 1.16 -13.05 2.88
C MET A 134 0.06 -12.01 2.88
N ALA A 135 -0.82 -12.04 1.87
CA ALA A 135 -1.99 -11.18 1.83
C ALA A 135 -2.85 -11.34 3.09
N ALA A 136 -3.11 -12.59 3.49
CA ALA A 136 -3.88 -12.91 4.70
C ALA A 136 -3.19 -12.45 5.98
N ALA A 137 -1.86 -12.60 6.09
CA ALA A 137 -1.11 -12.12 7.25
C ALA A 137 -1.18 -10.59 7.37
N VAL A 138 -0.98 -9.87 6.26
CA VAL A 138 -1.11 -8.40 6.21
C VAL A 138 -2.54 -7.98 6.55
N ASP A 139 -3.55 -8.67 6.00
CA ASP A 139 -4.95 -8.34 6.25
C ASP A 139 -5.35 -8.57 7.72
N ALA A 140 -4.89 -9.66 8.33
CA ALA A 140 -5.13 -9.97 9.72
C ALA A 140 -4.46 -9.00 10.71
N THR A 141 -3.43 -8.28 10.26
CA THR A 141 -2.63 -7.35 11.08
C THR A 141 -2.79 -5.89 10.65
N TRP A 142 -3.66 -5.61 9.68
CA TRP A 142 -3.75 -4.28 9.07
C TRP A 142 -4.18 -3.21 10.09
N SER A 143 -5.11 -3.55 10.97
CA SER A 143 -5.55 -2.70 12.07
C SER A 143 -4.71 -2.85 13.34
N THR A 144 -3.49 -3.41 13.25
CA THR A 144 -2.55 -3.54 14.36
C THR A 144 -1.38 -2.58 14.16
N LEU A 145 -0.94 -1.97 15.27
CA LEU A 145 0.20 -1.07 15.38
C LEU A 145 1.34 -1.77 16.13
N ALA A 146 2.58 -1.52 15.71
CA ALA A 146 3.78 -1.89 16.45
C ALA A 146 4.50 -0.61 16.86
N HIS A 147 4.23 -0.12 18.07
CA HIS A 147 4.75 1.16 18.55
C HIS A 147 5.83 0.98 19.60
N ARG A 148 6.80 1.90 19.64
CA ARG A 148 7.75 2.03 20.74
C ARG A 148 7.55 3.41 21.36
N ALA A 149 7.27 3.45 22.67
CA ALA A 149 6.95 4.70 23.38
C ALA A 149 5.85 5.53 22.68
N GLY A 150 4.81 4.87 22.16
CA GLY A 150 3.67 5.51 21.50
C GLY A 150 3.90 5.97 20.06
N ARG A 151 5.08 5.74 19.47
CA ARG A 151 5.43 6.15 18.10
C ARG A 151 5.74 4.96 17.20
N ILE A 152 5.54 5.13 15.89
CA ILE A 152 6.11 4.25 14.87
C ILE A 152 7.64 4.34 14.95
N PHE A 153 8.31 3.23 14.69
CA PHE A 153 9.77 3.16 14.68
C PHE A 153 10.22 2.25 13.54
N ALA A 154 11.45 2.43 13.08
CA ALA A 154 12.03 1.60 12.03
C ALA A 154 12.23 0.15 12.54
N THR A 155 11.34 -0.75 12.13
CA THR A 155 11.44 -2.19 12.37
C THR A 155 12.32 -2.84 11.31
N TYR A 156 13.64 -2.63 11.41
CA TYR A 156 14.60 -3.27 10.52
C TYR A 156 14.51 -4.80 10.60
N TYR A 157 14.86 -5.50 9.52
CA TYR A 157 14.93 -6.96 9.53
C TYR A 157 16.02 -7.47 8.58
N ASN A 158 16.44 -8.70 8.83
CA ASN A 158 17.44 -9.42 8.02
C ASN A 158 17.02 -10.90 7.89
N ALA A 159 17.54 -11.61 6.90
CA ALA A 159 17.35 -13.04 6.76
C ALA A 159 17.80 -13.83 8.01
N GLY A 160 18.96 -13.49 8.56
CA GLY A 160 19.61 -14.30 9.60
C GLY A 160 20.19 -15.60 9.07
N ALA A 161 20.75 -16.42 9.96
CA ALA A 161 21.28 -17.71 9.57
C ALA A 161 20.14 -18.71 9.35
N ALA A 162 20.26 -19.54 8.31
CA ALA A 162 19.26 -20.57 8.05
C ALA A 162 19.07 -21.47 9.27
N TYR A 163 17.82 -21.68 9.67
CA TYR A 163 17.41 -22.49 10.83
C TYR A 163 17.96 -22.02 12.19
N GLU A 164 18.33 -20.75 12.33
CA GLU A 164 18.75 -20.20 13.62
C GLU A 164 17.62 -20.29 14.67
N PRO A 165 17.95 -20.45 15.97
CA PRO A 165 16.94 -20.56 17.01
C PRO A 165 16.17 -19.25 17.22
N CYS A 166 15.01 -19.35 17.85
CA CYS A 166 14.22 -18.18 18.24
C CYS A 166 15.06 -17.19 19.06
N GLY A 167 15.04 -15.92 18.68
CA GLY A 167 15.80 -14.86 19.36
C GLY A 167 17.30 -14.83 19.06
N ALA A 168 17.80 -15.70 18.17
CA ALA A 168 19.18 -15.61 17.71
C ALA A 168 19.49 -14.21 17.19
N ASN A 169 20.68 -13.71 17.54
CA ASN A 169 21.20 -12.41 17.13
C ASN A 169 20.35 -11.20 17.54
N ALA A 170 19.31 -11.38 18.37
CA ALA A 170 18.46 -10.28 18.82
C ALA A 170 19.29 -9.20 19.53
N ASN A 171 19.30 -8.01 18.94
CA ASN A 171 20.09 -6.85 19.37
C ASN A 171 19.21 -5.62 19.65
N GLY A 172 17.89 -5.79 19.57
CA GLY A 172 16.88 -4.82 19.97
C GLY A 172 16.42 -3.83 18.90
N TRP A 173 17.01 -3.87 17.71
CA TRP A 173 16.68 -2.96 16.61
C TRP A 173 16.36 -3.66 15.29
N GLN A 174 16.59 -4.97 15.17
CA GLN A 174 16.15 -5.74 14.00
C GLN A 174 15.61 -7.14 14.34
N MET A 175 14.66 -7.60 13.51
CA MET A 175 14.17 -8.98 13.52
C MET A 175 14.95 -9.83 12.51
N PHE A 176 15.14 -11.10 12.83
CA PHE A 176 15.70 -12.06 11.88
C PHE A 176 14.64 -13.04 11.42
N GLN A 177 14.52 -13.20 10.10
CA GLN A 177 13.45 -13.95 9.44
C GLN A 177 13.44 -15.43 9.84
N TRP A 178 14.59 -16.10 9.78
CA TRP A 178 14.69 -17.50 10.22
C TRP A 178 14.39 -17.65 11.71
N GLY A 179 14.91 -16.76 12.54
CA GLY A 179 14.60 -16.74 13.96
C GLY A 179 13.12 -16.46 14.27
N SER A 180 12.42 -15.62 13.51
CA SER A 180 10.98 -15.38 13.67
C SER A 180 10.17 -16.65 13.35
N GLN A 181 10.60 -17.41 12.34
CA GLN A 181 10.04 -18.72 12.05
C GLN A 181 10.29 -19.72 13.19
N ALA A 182 11.51 -19.77 13.73
CA ALA A 182 11.80 -20.62 14.89
C ALA A 182 10.94 -20.25 16.11
N CYS A 183 10.71 -18.96 16.35
CA CYS A 183 9.81 -18.52 17.42
C CYS A 183 8.36 -18.97 17.18
N GLY A 184 7.85 -18.85 15.96
CA GLY A 184 6.52 -19.33 15.62
C GLY A 184 6.37 -20.85 15.75
N LEU A 185 7.43 -21.62 15.46
CA LEU A 185 7.46 -23.07 15.69
C LEU A 185 7.43 -23.44 17.19
N LEU A 186 7.94 -22.57 18.05
CA LEU A 186 7.80 -22.67 19.51
C LEU A 186 6.44 -22.20 20.03
N GLY A 187 5.52 -21.81 19.14
CA GLY A 187 4.17 -21.38 19.50
C GLY A 187 4.06 -19.93 19.97
N LEU A 188 5.09 -19.10 19.76
CA LEU A 188 4.98 -17.68 20.07
C LEU A 188 4.01 -16.98 19.12
N SER A 189 3.18 -16.10 19.67
CA SER A 189 2.35 -15.17 18.91
C SER A 189 3.19 -14.10 18.21
N ALA A 190 2.64 -13.46 17.18
CA ALA A 190 3.31 -12.36 16.48
C ALA A 190 3.73 -11.23 17.43
N ALA A 191 2.92 -10.92 18.45
CA ALA A 191 3.26 -9.91 19.46
C ALA A 191 4.48 -10.32 20.30
N GLN A 192 4.57 -11.59 20.70
CA GLN A 192 5.74 -12.12 21.42
C GLN A 192 6.98 -12.12 20.53
N ILE A 193 6.85 -12.52 19.26
CA ILE A 193 7.95 -12.49 18.28
C ILE A 193 8.46 -11.05 18.08
N MET A 194 7.57 -10.08 17.89
CA MET A 194 7.95 -8.66 17.83
C MET A 194 8.68 -8.23 19.11
N GLY A 195 8.20 -8.64 20.28
CA GLY A 195 8.84 -8.36 21.57
C GLY A 195 10.22 -8.99 21.74
N THR A 196 10.47 -10.16 21.16
CA THR A 196 11.78 -10.83 21.17
C THR A 196 12.85 -9.99 20.47
N TYR A 197 12.51 -9.37 19.33
CA TYR A 197 13.48 -8.66 18.49
C TYR A 197 13.49 -7.14 18.69
N TYR A 198 12.37 -6.57 19.15
CA TYR A 198 12.21 -5.14 19.38
C TYR A 198 11.75 -4.86 20.83
N PRO A 199 12.65 -4.91 21.82
CA PRO A 199 12.32 -4.64 23.22
C PRO A 199 11.57 -3.32 23.39
N GLY A 200 10.52 -3.35 24.21
CA GLY A 200 9.65 -2.19 24.46
C GLY A 200 8.63 -1.89 23.35
N VAL A 201 8.50 -2.76 22.35
CA VAL A 201 7.39 -2.67 21.39
C VAL A 201 6.06 -3.04 22.04
N ALA A 202 5.05 -2.21 21.82
CA ALA A 202 3.66 -2.51 22.07
C ALA A 202 2.99 -2.90 20.74
N VAL A 203 2.45 -4.12 20.68
CA VAL A 203 1.64 -4.59 19.56
C VAL A 203 0.18 -4.49 19.95
N ILE A 204 -0.48 -3.44 19.47
CA ILE A 204 -1.82 -3.03 19.91
C ILE A 204 -2.75 -2.80 18.72
N ALA A 205 -4.06 -2.93 18.92
CA ALA A 205 -5.01 -2.51 17.90
C ALA A 205 -4.90 -1.00 17.65
N ALA A 206 -4.95 -0.59 16.40
CA ALA A 206 -5.08 0.81 16.02
C ALA A 206 -6.41 1.36 16.55
N PRO A 207 -6.44 2.62 17.02
CA PRO A 207 -7.70 3.26 17.31
C PRO A 207 -8.57 3.28 16.04
N PRO A 208 -9.91 3.18 16.16
CA PRO A 208 -10.77 3.31 15.00
C PRO A 208 -10.49 4.64 14.29
N PRO A 209 -10.55 4.68 12.94
CA PRO A 209 -10.34 5.93 12.20
C PRO A 209 -11.29 6.98 12.76
N VAL A 210 -10.75 8.12 13.22
CA VAL A 210 -11.58 9.26 13.61
C VAL A 210 -12.26 9.72 12.33
N ALA A 211 -13.58 9.60 12.25
CA ALA A 211 -14.34 10.11 11.12
C ALA A 211 -13.99 11.60 10.95
N PRO A 212 -13.76 12.10 9.72
CA PRO A 212 -13.61 13.52 9.51
C PRO A 212 -14.84 14.22 10.13
N PRO A 213 -14.67 15.40 10.76
CA PRO A 213 -15.80 16.15 11.27
C PRO A 213 -16.83 16.27 10.15
N ALA A 214 -18.10 15.97 10.46
CA ALA A 214 -19.18 16.14 9.51
C ALA A 214 -19.05 17.55 8.92
N SER A 215 -18.96 17.64 7.58
CA SER A 215 -19.00 18.95 6.93
C SER A 215 -20.23 19.68 7.46
N PRO A 216 -20.12 20.96 7.88
CA PRO A 216 -21.30 21.69 8.28
C PRO A 216 -22.29 21.62 7.12
N SER A 217 -23.54 21.22 7.41
CA SER A 217 -24.60 21.28 6.42
C SER A 217 -24.57 22.68 5.80
N PRO A 218 -24.63 22.80 4.46
CA PRO A 218 -24.72 24.11 3.85
C PRO A 218 -25.95 24.80 4.45
N THR A 219 -25.74 25.95 5.09
CA THR A 219 -26.84 26.82 5.51
C THR A 219 -27.74 27.02 4.29
N PRO A 220 -29.05 26.75 4.35
CA PRO A 220 -29.92 26.96 3.20
C PRO A 220 -29.78 28.42 2.79
N ILE A 221 -29.29 28.66 1.57
CA ILE A 221 -29.31 29.98 0.95
C ILE A 221 -30.78 30.39 0.91
N ALA A 222 -31.12 31.46 1.63
CA ALA A 222 -32.45 32.04 1.58
C ALA A 222 -32.80 32.32 0.12
N THR A 223 -33.87 31.70 -0.37
CA THR A 223 -34.42 31.98 -1.70
C THR A 223 -34.70 33.48 -1.80
N PRO A 224 -34.12 34.20 -2.77
CA PRO A 224 -34.43 35.62 -2.94
C PRO A 224 -35.94 35.77 -3.23
N ALA A 225 -36.60 36.64 -2.48
CA ALA A 225 -38.00 36.96 -2.66
C ALA A 225 -38.23 37.47 -4.10
N PRO A 226 -39.35 37.10 -4.75
CA PRO A 226 -39.66 37.57 -6.09
C PRO A 226 -39.81 39.11 -6.09
N THR A 227 -39.08 39.78 -6.98
CA THR A 227 -39.17 41.21 -7.21
C THR A 227 -40.60 41.60 -7.59
N PRO A 228 -41.24 42.61 -6.97
CA PRO A 228 -42.58 43.03 -7.37
C PRO A 228 -42.57 43.59 -8.78
N SER A 229 -43.55 43.15 -9.58
CA SER A 229 -43.77 43.60 -10.96
C SER A 229 -44.17 45.08 -10.98
N PRO A 230 -43.60 45.92 -11.87
CA PRO A 230 -43.96 47.34 -11.92
C PRO A 230 -45.39 47.55 -12.44
N ALA A 231 -46.11 48.46 -11.79
CA ALA A 231 -47.47 48.87 -12.15
C ALA A 231 -47.50 49.59 -13.52
N PRO A 232 -48.58 49.44 -14.31
CA PRO A 232 -48.68 50.08 -15.62
C PRO A 232 -48.82 51.60 -15.49
N THR A 233 -48.06 52.32 -16.31
CA THR A 233 -48.02 53.78 -16.41
C THR A 233 -49.36 54.34 -16.90
N ALA A 234 -49.91 55.34 -16.20
CA ALA A 234 -51.11 56.06 -16.63
C ALA A 234 -50.86 56.89 -17.91
N SER A 235 -51.81 56.83 -18.85
CA SER A 235 -51.83 57.69 -20.04
C SER A 235 -52.14 59.14 -19.70
N PRO A 236 -51.55 60.14 -20.38
CA PRO A 236 -51.85 61.54 -20.16
C PRO A 236 -53.21 61.91 -20.77
N SER A 237 -54.09 62.49 -19.95
CA SER A 237 -55.36 63.10 -20.39
C SER A 237 -55.11 64.56 -20.79
N ALA A 238 -55.67 64.95 -21.93
CA ALA A 238 -55.60 66.28 -22.52
C ALA A 238 -56.18 67.37 -21.58
N GLY A 239 -55.50 68.51 -21.50
CA GLY A 239 -55.99 69.71 -20.81
C GLY A 239 -56.95 70.53 -21.68
N PRO A 240 -57.85 71.33 -21.08
CA PRO A 240 -58.58 72.37 -21.79
C PRO A 240 -57.94 73.76 -21.59
N ILE A 241 -58.29 74.65 -22.53
CA ILE A 241 -57.86 76.05 -22.73
C ILE A 241 -58.20 76.94 -21.53
#